data_AF-A0A2R6R9R7-F1
#
_entry.id   AF-A0A2R6R9R7-F1
#
_cell.length_a   1.000
_cell.length_b   1.000
_cell.length_c   1.000
_cell.angle_alpha   90.00
_cell.angle_beta   90.00
_cell.angle_gamma   90.00
#
_symmetry.space_group_name_H-M   'P 1'
#
loop_
_entity.id
_entity.type
_entity.pdbx_description
1 polymer ?
#
loop_
_entity_poly.entity_id
_entity_poly.type
_entity_poly.pdbx_seq_one_letter_code
_entity_poly.pdbx_strand_id
1 'polypeptide(L)'
;MANQTQIETLRLEMDCDSDDEELEKLESDVKEMAEKILEYRTTLPDQLKNALASTLAAQRPIFPIRVTDGSEPGSSGNPNPDAGQSGEMHPLAEDQETAKKTQLLREKITRNVSAMPVLLKRMKECISRIDSLEPSNGFVHPAFKRKRAS
;
A
#
# COMPACT_ATOMS: atom_id res chain seq x y z
N MET A 1 -74.13 -8.39 0.54
CA MET A 1 -72.90 -8.76 1.27
C MET A 1 -71.83 -9.43 0.39
N ALA A 2 -72.16 -10.06 -0.74
CA ALA A 2 -71.17 -10.75 -1.59
C ALA A 2 -70.10 -9.85 -2.26
N ASN A 3 -70.31 -8.54 -2.34
CA ASN A 3 -69.40 -7.62 -3.04
C ASN A 3 -68.25 -7.09 -2.15
N GLN A 4 -68.46 -6.99 -0.84
CA GLN A 4 -67.44 -6.48 0.10
C GLN A 4 -66.25 -7.45 0.20
N THR A 5 -66.55 -8.76 0.25
CA THR A 5 -65.55 -9.82 0.33
C THR A 5 -64.70 -9.90 -0.93
N GLN A 6 -65.27 -9.69 -2.11
CA GLN A 6 -64.53 -9.69 -3.38
C GLN A 6 -63.57 -8.49 -3.49
N ILE A 7 -63.96 -7.33 -2.98
CA ILE A 7 -63.11 -6.14 -2.95
C ILE A 7 -61.94 -6.33 -1.97
N GLU A 8 -62.16 -6.98 -0.82
CA GLU A 8 -61.11 -7.28 0.16
C GLU A 8 -60.12 -8.33 -0.35
N THR A 9 -60.60 -9.37 -1.05
CA THR A 9 -59.75 -10.38 -1.70
C THR A 9 -58.89 -9.77 -2.80
N LEU A 10 -59.45 -8.93 -3.67
CA LEU A 10 -58.69 -8.22 -4.70
C LEU A 10 -57.65 -7.25 -4.13
N ARG A 11 -57.93 -6.66 -2.96
CA ARG A 11 -56.99 -5.74 -2.29
C ARG A 11 -55.81 -6.48 -1.69
N LEU A 12 -56.06 -7.63 -1.06
CA LEU A 12 -55.00 -8.49 -0.50
C LEU A 12 -54.15 -9.14 -1.59
N GLU A 13 -54.75 -9.57 -2.71
CA GLU A 13 -53.99 -10.11 -3.85
C GLU A 13 -53.06 -9.06 -4.47
N MET A 14 -53.53 -7.81 -4.59
CA MET A 14 -52.74 -6.69 -5.15
C MET A 14 -51.63 -6.20 -4.21
N ASP A 15 -51.79 -6.32 -2.89
CA ASP A 15 -50.73 -6.04 -1.91
C ASP A 15 -49.68 -7.17 -1.87
N CYS A 16 -50.07 -8.44 -2.08
CA CYS A 16 -49.14 -9.57 -2.16
C CYS A 16 -48.27 -9.56 -3.44
N ASP A 17 -48.84 -9.23 -4.60
CA ASP A 17 -48.07 -9.14 -5.86
C ASP A 17 -46.97 -8.06 -5.77
N SER A 18 -47.24 -6.94 -5.07
CA SER A 18 -46.26 -5.86 -4.87
C SER A 18 -45.10 -6.29 -3.96
N ASP A 19 -45.37 -7.06 -2.92
CA ASP A 19 -44.35 -7.54 -1.98
C ASP A 19 -43.46 -8.62 -2.63
N ASP A 20 -44.03 -9.47 -3.48
CA ASP A 20 -43.28 -10.50 -4.23
C ASP A 20 -42.33 -9.88 -5.27
N GLU A 21 -42.74 -8.84 -5.98
CA GLU A 21 -41.88 -8.09 -6.91
C GLU A 21 -40.73 -7.37 -6.21
N GLU A 22 -40.97 -6.78 -5.03
CA GLU A 22 -39.93 -6.16 -4.20
C GLU A 22 -38.94 -7.22 -3.68
N LEU A 23 -39.43 -8.39 -3.27
CA LEU A 23 -38.62 -9.50 -2.80
C LEU A 23 -37.72 -10.04 -3.93
N GLU A 24 -38.27 -10.29 -5.12
CA GLU A 24 -37.51 -10.77 -6.28
C GLU A 24 -36.40 -9.77 -6.66
N LYS A 25 -36.73 -8.47 -6.66
CA LYS A 25 -35.75 -7.41 -6.88
C LYS A 25 -34.63 -7.45 -5.83
N LEU A 26 -34.97 -7.61 -4.56
CA LEU A 26 -33.98 -7.67 -3.49
C LEU A 26 -33.06 -8.89 -3.61
N GLU A 27 -33.61 -10.05 -3.96
CA GLU A 27 -32.83 -11.26 -4.21
C GLU A 27 -31.86 -11.08 -5.38
N SER A 28 -32.32 -10.45 -6.47
CA SER A 28 -31.47 -10.08 -7.60
C SER A 28 -30.36 -9.12 -7.20
N ASP A 29 -30.67 -8.07 -6.45
CA ASP A 29 -29.70 -7.08 -5.97
C ASP A 29 -28.64 -7.73 -5.07
N VAL A 30 -29.05 -8.63 -4.16
CA VAL A 30 -28.12 -9.39 -3.29
C VAL A 30 -27.20 -10.29 -4.10
N LYS A 31 -27.73 -10.94 -5.14
CA LYS A 31 -26.94 -11.80 -6.03
C LYS A 31 -25.92 -10.99 -6.84
N GLU A 32 -26.33 -9.84 -7.38
CA GLU A 32 -25.43 -8.92 -8.08
C GLU A 32 -24.32 -8.41 -7.15
N MET A 33 -24.67 -8.04 -5.91
CA MET A 33 -23.68 -7.61 -4.92
C MET A 33 -22.69 -8.72 -4.59
N ALA A 34 -23.16 -9.97 -4.44
CA ALA A 34 -22.28 -11.11 -4.16
C ALA A 34 -21.29 -11.35 -5.31
N GLU A 35 -21.75 -11.23 -6.55
CA GLU A 35 -20.91 -11.36 -7.75
C GLU A 35 -19.85 -10.24 -7.80
N LYS A 36 -20.27 -8.97 -7.60
CA LYS A 36 -19.33 -7.83 -7.53
C LYS A 36 -18.30 -7.99 -6.42
N ILE A 37 -18.70 -8.45 -5.23
CA ILE A 37 -17.76 -8.70 -4.13
C ILE A 37 -16.74 -9.76 -4.51
N LEU A 38 -17.20 -10.84 -5.16
CA LEU A 38 -16.30 -11.90 -5.63
C LEU A 38 -15.32 -11.37 -6.67
N GLU A 39 -15.81 -10.60 -7.65
CA GLU A 39 -14.99 -9.96 -8.68
C GLU A 39 -13.92 -9.03 -8.07
N TYR A 40 -14.30 -8.16 -7.13
CA TYR A 40 -13.32 -7.31 -6.47
C TYR A 40 -12.31 -8.11 -5.65
N ARG A 41 -12.74 -9.17 -4.96
CA ARG A 41 -11.82 -10.02 -4.18
C ARG A 41 -10.81 -10.74 -5.06
N THR A 42 -11.19 -11.14 -6.28
CA THR A 42 -10.31 -11.85 -7.20
C THR A 42 -9.40 -10.90 -8.00
N THR A 43 -9.87 -9.70 -8.35
CA THR A 43 -9.15 -8.81 -9.27
C THR A 43 -8.35 -7.70 -8.57
N LEU A 44 -8.88 -7.13 -7.49
CA LEU A 44 -8.31 -5.94 -6.84
C LEU A 44 -6.90 -6.16 -6.27
N PRO A 45 -6.57 -7.33 -5.66
CA PRO A 45 -5.21 -7.59 -5.18
C PRO A 45 -4.16 -7.55 -6.29
N ASP A 46 -4.46 -8.16 -7.43
CA ASP A 46 -3.54 -8.19 -8.58
C ASP A 46 -3.43 -6.82 -9.26
N GLN A 47 -4.54 -6.08 -9.39
CA GLN A 47 -4.52 -4.72 -9.90
C GLN A 47 -3.62 -3.81 -9.03
N LEU A 48 -3.75 -3.88 -7.70
CA LEU A 48 -2.92 -3.11 -6.77
C LEU A 48 -1.46 -3.52 -6.85
N LYS A 49 -1.16 -4.83 -6.89
CA LYS A 49 0.19 -5.35 -7.04
C LYS A 49 0.85 -4.82 -8.31
N ASN A 50 0.15 -4.87 -9.44
CA ASN A 50 0.66 -4.43 -10.73
C ASN A 50 0.84 -2.90 -10.78
N ALA A 51 -0.08 -2.14 -10.20
CA ALA A 51 0.02 -0.68 -10.10
C ALA A 51 1.22 -0.25 -9.24
N LEU A 52 1.43 -0.90 -8.10
CA LEU A 52 2.58 -0.64 -7.22
C LEU A 52 3.89 -1.05 -7.87
N ALA A 53 3.95 -2.22 -8.52
CA ALA A 53 5.13 -2.66 -9.25
C ALA A 53 5.51 -1.68 -10.36
N SER A 54 4.53 -1.20 -11.13
CA SER A 54 4.72 -0.19 -12.18
C SER A 54 5.24 1.13 -11.62
N THR A 55 4.64 1.60 -10.52
CA THR A 55 5.06 2.85 -9.84
C THR A 55 6.49 2.74 -9.31
N LEU A 56 6.83 1.62 -8.66
CA LEU A 56 8.17 1.38 -8.14
C LEU A 56 9.21 1.22 -9.24
N ALA A 57 8.85 0.57 -10.35
CA ALA A 57 9.73 0.45 -11.51
C ALA A 57 10.03 1.82 -12.14
N ALA A 58 9.03 2.69 -12.27
CA ALA A 58 9.20 4.05 -12.78
C ALA A 58 10.07 4.93 -11.85
N GLN A 59 10.08 4.65 -10.56
CA GLN A 59 10.86 5.39 -9.56
C GLN A 59 12.22 4.75 -9.24
N ARG A 60 12.59 3.63 -9.87
CA ARG A 60 13.88 2.98 -9.59
C ARG A 60 15.01 3.93 -9.97
N PRO A 61 15.88 4.33 -9.02
CA PRO A 61 17.08 5.06 -9.35
C PRO A 61 17.95 4.17 -10.24
N ILE A 62 18.35 4.68 -11.40
CA ILE A 62 19.39 4.05 -12.22
C ILE A 62 20.69 4.26 -11.47
N PHE A 63 21.06 3.30 -10.63
CA PHE A 63 22.41 3.26 -10.08
C PHE A 63 23.36 2.91 -11.22
N PRO A 64 24.38 3.73 -11.50
CA PRO A 64 25.45 3.29 -12.39
C PRO A 64 26.09 2.06 -11.76
N ILE A 65 25.82 0.90 -12.33
CA ILE A 65 26.52 -0.34 -12.01
C ILE A 65 27.95 -0.14 -12.52
N ARG A 66 28.80 0.47 -11.69
CA ARG A 66 30.25 0.26 -11.80
C ARG A 66 30.48 -1.11 -11.16
N VAL A 67 30.20 -2.15 -11.93
CA VAL A 67 30.83 -3.46 -11.69
C VAL A 67 32.32 -3.21 -11.79
N THR A 68 32.95 -2.94 -10.64
CA THR A 68 34.32 -3.38 -10.45
C THR A 68 34.24 -4.89 -10.51
N ASP A 69 34.45 -5.40 -11.72
CA ASP A 69 34.48 -6.81 -12.04
C ASP A 69 35.60 -7.44 -11.20
N GLY A 70 35.20 -7.96 -10.05
CA GLY A 70 36.05 -8.71 -9.16
C GLY A 70 35.95 -10.17 -9.55
N SER A 71 36.75 -10.60 -10.51
CA SER A 71 37.46 -11.89 -10.54
C SER A 71 38.15 -12.08 -11.90
N GLU A 72 39.49 -12.10 -11.90
CA GLU A 72 40.27 -13.21 -12.47
C GLU A 72 41.64 -13.26 -11.72
N PRO A 73 42.14 -14.46 -11.38
CA PRO A 73 43.42 -14.65 -10.70
C PRO A 73 44.57 -14.83 -11.71
N GLY A 74 45.58 -13.96 -11.69
CA GLY A 74 46.79 -14.28 -12.46
C GLY A 74 47.80 -13.16 -12.70
N SER A 75 49.03 -13.46 -12.30
CA SER A 75 50.29 -12.95 -12.84
C SER A 75 50.77 -11.55 -12.43
N SER A 76 51.62 -11.56 -11.40
CA SER A 76 52.89 -10.83 -11.31
C SER A 76 53.32 -10.06 -12.56
N GLY A 77 53.56 -8.75 -12.41
CA GLY A 77 54.25 -7.93 -13.39
C GLY A 77 54.12 -6.44 -13.10
N ASN A 78 55.05 -5.90 -12.33
CA ASN A 78 55.20 -4.46 -12.09
C ASN A 78 55.50 -3.73 -13.42
N PRO A 79 54.98 -2.51 -13.67
CA PRO A 79 55.89 -1.48 -14.20
C PRO A 79 55.65 -0.05 -13.66
N ASN A 80 56.76 0.70 -13.69
CA ASN A 80 57.01 2.08 -13.23
C ASN A 80 55.93 3.16 -13.45
N PRO A 81 56.00 4.27 -12.68
CA PRO A 81 55.35 5.53 -13.02
C PRO A 81 56.29 6.34 -13.94
N ASP A 82 55.78 6.78 -15.09
CA ASP A 82 56.08 8.05 -15.78
C ASP A 82 55.93 7.89 -17.30
N ALA A 83 54.83 8.43 -17.84
CA ALA A 83 54.73 8.86 -19.23
C ALA A 83 53.51 9.79 -19.31
N GLY A 84 53.78 11.08 -19.49
CA GLY A 84 52.81 12.14 -19.40
C GLY A 84 51.79 12.23 -20.54
N GLN A 85 50.72 12.96 -20.20
CA GLN A 85 49.98 13.94 -21.01
C GLN A 85 49.40 13.50 -22.36
N SER A 86 48.06 13.48 -22.44
CA SER A 86 47.28 14.48 -23.17
C SER A 86 45.99 13.89 -23.74
N GLY A 87 44.87 14.59 -23.51
CA GLY A 87 43.66 14.46 -24.31
C GLY A 87 42.51 13.74 -23.59
N GLU A 88 41.72 14.47 -22.83
CA GLU A 88 40.41 14.94 -23.29
C GLU A 88 39.69 15.67 -22.15
N MET A 89 39.28 16.88 -22.48
CA MET A 89 38.63 17.86 -21.63
C MET A 89 37.21 17.41 -21.32
N HIS A 90 36.92 16.99 -20.08
CA HIS A 90 35.56 17.03 -19.55
C HIS A 90 35.49 17.07 -18.01
N PRO A 91 35.62 18.24 -17.34
CA PRO A 91 35.35 18.32 -15.90
C PRO A 91 34.07 19.07 -15.51
N LEU A 92 33.32 19.69 -16.43
CA LEU A 92 32.31 20.67 -16.02
C LEU A 92 30.89 20.11 -15.78
N ALA A 93 30.54 18.98 -16.40
CA ALA A 93 29.19 18.43 -16.33
C ALA A 93 28.94 17.57 -15.07
N GLU A 94 29.91 16.75 -14.66
CA GLU A 94 29.79 15.89 -13.47
C GLU A 94 29.80 16.70 -12.17
N ASP A 95 30.56 17.79 -12.11
CA ASP A 95 30.67 18.67 -10.93
C ASP A 95 29.33 19.38 -10.63
N GLN A 96 28.60 19.80 -11.68
CA GLN A 96 27.28 20.40 -11.50
C GLN A 96 26.21 19.38 -11.06
N GLU A 97 26.26 18.15 -11.60
CA GLU A 97 25.31 17.09 -11.23
C GLU A 97 25.55 16.62 -9.77
N THR A 98 26.80 16.47 -9.37
CA THR A 98 27.18 16.10 -7.99
C THR A 98 26.84 17.20 -6.99
N ALA A 99 27.00 18.48 -7.35
CA ALA A 99 26.55 19.60 -6.54
C ALA A 99 25.02 19.59 -6.33
N LYS A 100 24.24 19.37 -7.40
CA LYS A 100 22.77 19.25 -7.32
C LYS A 100 22.33 18.07 -6.43
N LYS A 101 22.97 16.91 -6.56
CA LYS A 101 22.71 15.73 -5.71
C LYS A 101 23.03 16.02 -4.24
N THR A 102 24.12 16.73 -3.97
CA THR A 102 24.53 17.13 -2.61
C THR A 102 23.53 18.09 -1.98
N GLN A 103 23.05 19.08 -2.74
CA GLN A 103 22.02 19.99 -2.30
C GLN A 103 20.70 19.26 -2.00
N LEU A 104 20.26 18.37 -2.90
CA LEU A 104 19.05 17.59 -2.70
C LEU A 104 19.12 16.72 -1.44
N LEU A 105 20.29 16.11 -1.18
CA LEU A 105 20.51 15.32 0.04
C LEU A 105 20.38 16.19 1.30
N ARG A 106 21.00 17.38 1.30
CA ARG A 106 20.88 18.36 2.40
C ARG A 106 19.42 18.74 2.65
N GLU A 107 18.66 19.02 1.60
CA GLU A 107 17.24 19.35 1.69
C GLU A 107 16.41 18.19 2.28
N LYS A 108 16.66 16.95 1.87
CA LYS A 108 15.99 15.76 2.41
C LYS A 108 16.32 15.52 3.88
N ILE A 109 17.60 15.68 4.26
CA ILE A 109 18.02 15.58 5.66
C ILE A 109 17.33 16.67 6.48
N THR A 110 17.33 17.90 5.99
CA THR A 110 16.71 19.04 6.68
C THR A 110 15.21 18.83 6.86
N ARG A 111 14.51 18.35 5.83
CA ARG A 111 13.08 18.03 5.88
C ARG A 111 12.78 16.90 6.87
N ASN A 112 13.62 15.87 6.92
CA ASN A 112 13.45 14.78 7.89
C ASN A 112 13.70 15.27 9.31
N VAL A 113 14.77 16.03 9.53
CA VAL A 113 15.09 16.62 10.85
C VAL A 113 13.96 17.53 11.32
N SER A 114 13.34 18.31 10.44
CA SER A 114 12.21 19.17 10.82
C SER A 114 10.91 18.40 11.10
N ALA A 115 10.71 17.21 10.49
CA ALA A 115 9.55 16.36 10.74
C ALA A 115 9.67 15.53 12.03
N MET A 116 10.89 15.19 12.45
CA MET A 116 11.15 14.31 13.62
C MET A 116 10.48 14.79 14.91
N PRO A 117 10.50 16.08 15.31
CA PRO A 117 9.84 16.53 16.53
C PRO A 117 8.34 16.22 16.56
N VAL A 118 7.65 16.36 15.42
CA VAL A 118 6.22 16.05 15.31
C VAL A 118 5.96 14.56 15.45
N LEU A 119 6.79 13.73 14.80
CA LEU A 119 6.69 12.27 14.89
C LEU A 119 6.92 11.79 16.33
N LEU A 120 7.97 12.28 16.99
CA LEU A 120 8.31 11.92 18.36
C LEU A 120 7.21 12.33 19.35
N LYS A 121 6.63 13.53 19.17
CA LYS A 121 5.49 13.98 19.97
C LYS A 121 4.30 13.03 19.82
N ARG A 122 3.94 12.66 18.58
CA ARG A 122 2.84 11.72 18.32
C ARG A 122 3.11 10.35 18.90
N MET A 123 4.33 9.82 18.75
CA MET A 123 4.71 8.53 19.33
C MET A 123 4.56 8.54 20.84
N LYS A 124 5.01 9.61 21.50
CA LYS A 124 4.83 9.78 22.95
C LYS A 124 3.35 9.79 23.34
N GLU A 125 2.51 10.54 22.62
CA GLU A 125 1.06 10.57 22.86
C GLU A 125 0.41 9.19 22.69
N CYS A 126 0.80 8.42 21.67
CA CYS A 126 0.29 7.06 21.46
C CYS A 126 0.66 6.12 22.61
N ILE A 127 1.93 6.15 23.06
CA ILE A 127 2.39 5.34 24.19
C ILE A 127 1.61 5.73 25.45
N SER A 128 1.48 7.02 25.74
CA SER A 128 0.70 7.48 26.90
C SER A 128 -0.77 7.05 26.85
N ARG A 129 -1.38 7.03 25.66
CA ARG A 129 -2.75 6.51 25.49
C ARG A 129 -2.82 5.02 25.82
N ILE A 130 -1.90 4.22 25.30
CA ILE A 130 -1.83 2.78 25.55
C ILE A 130 -1.63 2.50 27.05
N ASP A 131 -0.72 3.22 27.71
CA ASP A 131 -0.45 3.06 29.14
C ASP A 131 -1.66 3.48 30.00
N SER A 132 -2.46 4.43 29.54
CA SER A 132 -3.69 4.86 30.20
C SER A 132 -4.89 3.92 29.98
N LEU A 133 -4.76 2.92 29.09
CA LEU A 133 -5.80 1.92 28.93
C LEU A 133 -5.81 1.01 30.16
N GLU A 134 -6.87 1.11 30.96
CA GLU A 134 -7.19 0.08 31.93
C GLU A 134 -7.19 -1.29 31.23
N PRO A 135 -6.51 -2.32 31.77
CA PRO A 135 -6.56 -3.66 31.21
C PRO A 135 -8.01 -4.12 31.19
N SER A 136 -8.63 -3.98 30.02
CA SER A 136 -10.02 -4.37 29.87
C SER A 136 -10.11 -5.89 30.04
N ASN A 137 -10.75 -6.31 31.13
CA ASN A 137 -11.39 -7.63 31.21
C ASN A 137 -12.63 -7.68 30.31
N GLY A 138 -12.62 -6.92 29.21
CA GLY A 138 -13.68 -6.90 28.22
C GLY A 138 -13.89 -8.31 27.68
N PHE A 139 -15.12 -8.55 27.25
CA PHE A 139 -15.58 -9.80 26.67
C PHE A 139 -14.85 -10.06 25.34
N VAL A 140 -13.56 -10.36 25.38
CA VAL A 140 -12.78 -10.78 24.22
C VAL A 140 -13.41 -12.09 23.78
N HIS A 141 -14.00 -12.05 22.60
CA HIS A 141 -14.72 -13.18 22.04
C HIS A 141 -13.84 -14.44 22.13
N PRO A 142 -14.39 -15.60 22.56
CA PRO A 142 -13.60 -16.80 22.85
C PRO A 142 -12.67 -17.25 21.71
N ALA A 143 -13.03 -16.97 20.45
CA ALA A 143 -12.19 -17.24 19.28
C ALA A 143 -10.81 -16.54 19.30
N PHE A 144 -10.69 -15.41 20.01
CA PHE A 144 -9.44 -14.64 20.12
C PHE A 144 -8.72 -14.86 21.46
N LYS A 145 -9.23 -15.74 22.33
CA LYS A 145 -8.53 -16.10 23.56
C LYS A 145 -7.43 -17.12 23.23
N ARG A 146 -6.18 -16.76 23.50
CA ARG A 146 -5.06 -17.70 23.44
C ARG A 146 -5.31 -18.84 24.45
N LYS A 147 -5.38 -20.08 23.99
CA LYS A 147 -5.43 -21.26 24.88
C LYS A 147 -4.17 -21.26 25.75
N ARG A 148 -4.34 -21.30 27.08
CA ARG A 148 -3.21 -21.58 27.97
C ARG A 148 -2.83 -23.04 27.77
N ALA A 149 -1.57 -23.30 27.40
CA ALA A 149 -1.04 -24.66 27.44
C ALA A 149 -0.91 -25.06 28.92
N SER A 150 -1.37 -26.27 29.24
CA SER A 150 -1.28 -26.86 30.56
C SER A 150 0.08 -27.49 30.79
#